data_AF-Q0AV43-F1
#
_entry.id   AF-Q0AV43-F1
#
_cell.length_a   1.000
_cell.length_b   1.000
_cell.length_c   1.000
_cell.angle_alpha   90.00
_cell.angle_beta   90.00
_cell.angle_gamma   90.00
#
_symmetry.space_group_name_H-M   'P 1'
#
loop_
_entity.id
_entity.type
_entity.pdbx_description
1 polymer ?
#
loop_
_entity_poly.entity_id
_entity_poly.type
_entity_poly.pdbx_seq_one_letter_code
_entity_poly.pdbx_strand_id
1 'polypeptide(L)'
;MSPILYIFLLTLVVALMLYWVISSLDTRKKSKEREEIDFHLETAQELFKYLEPEQETGDVLHLSSHPGYILAYWRINPKRWKQLEAKYGPNIGVNSLAIRLHESGSSSNTFELPIEELDGTCYFKSNSQVSYYGIIGLQKEENFIPLMLSNPVFSTDGAEAD
;
A
#
# COMPACT_ATOMS: atom_id res chain seq x y z
N MET A 1 -26.94 5.19 -49.34
CA MET A 1 -25.87 5.23 -48.32
C MET A 1 -26.52 5.03 -46.97
N SER A 2 -26.29 3.90 -46.30
CA SER A 2 -27.09 3.54 -45.12
C SER A 2 -26.46 4.14 -43.85
N PRO A 3 -27.10 5.13 -43.20
CA PRO A 3 -26.54 5.81 -42.02
C PRO A 3 -26.29 4.86 -40.85
N ILE A 4 -26.97 3.70 -40.84
CA ILE A 4 -26.81 2.63 -39.84
C ILE A 4 -25.40 2.02 -39.90
N LEU A 5 -24.83 1.86 -41.11
CA LEU A 5 -23.47 1.35 -41.27
C LEU A 5 -22.44 2.31 -40.68
N TYR A 6 -22.67 3.62 -40.81
CA TYR A 6 -21.78 4.64 -40.27
C TYR A 6 -21.80 4.63 -38.73
N ILE A 7 -23.00 4.53 -38.13
CA ILE A 7 -23.15 4.44 -36.67
C ILE A 7 -22.46 3.19 -36.15
N PHE A 8 -22.64 2.05 -36.81
CA PHE A 8 -22.00 0.79 -36.41
C PHE A 8 -20.46 0.83 -36.54
N LEU A 9 -19.95 1.47 -37.60
CA LEU A 9 -18.51 1.66 -37.77
C LEU A 9 -17.95 2.56 -36.65
N LEU A 10 -18.64 3.65 -36.33
CA LEU A 10 -18.22 4.59 -35.29
C LEU A 10 -18.18 3.92 -33.92
N THR A 11 -19.21 3.14 -33.57
CA THR A 11 -19.26 2.42 -32.28
C THR A 11 -18.16 1.37 -32.18
N LEU A 12 -17.87 0.65 -33.27
CA LEU A 12 -16.77 -0.32 -33.34
C LEU A 12 -15.41 0.34 -33.08
N VAL A 13 -15.15 1.49 -33.70
CA VAL A 13 -13.89 2.23 -33.52
C VAL A 13 -13.73 2.71 -32.08
N VAL A 14 -14.79 3.23 -31.46
CA VAL A 14 -14.76 3.66 -30.06
C VAL A 14 -14.51 2.47 -29.13
N ALA A 15 -15.15 1.32 -29.38
CA ALA A 15 -14.94 0.12 -28.58
C ALA A 15 -13.50 -0.40 -28.68
N LEU A 16 -12.90 -0.37 -29.88
CA LEU A 16 -11.50 -0.74 -30.09
C LEU A 16 -10.54 0.19 -29.35
N MET A 17 -10.77 1.51 -29.38
CA MET A 17 -10.00 2.50 -28.63
C MET A 17 -10.03 2.20 -27.12
N LEU A 18 -11.23 1.99 -26.56
CA LEU A 18 -11.40 1.66 -25.15
C LEU A 18 -10.68 0.35 -24.78
N TYR A 19 -10.83 -0.68 -25.61
CA TYR A 19 -10.13 -1.95 -25.43
C TYR A 19 -8.60 -1.76 -25.39
N TRP A 20 -8.05 -0.96 -26.31
CA TRP A 20 -6.62 -0.69 -26.37
C TRP A 20 -6.11 0.06 -25.14
N VAL A 21 -6.84 1.09 -24.68
CA VAL A 21 -6.49 1.84 -23.47
C VAL A 21 -6.47 0.93 -22.25
N ILE A 22 -7.52 0.13 -22.05
CA ILE A 22 -7.62 -0.80 -20.92
C ILE A 22 -6.51 -1.85 -20.98
N SER A 23 -6.25 -2.41 -22.17
CA SER A 23 -5.17 -3.38 -22.36
C SER A 23 -3.77 -2.79 -22.12
N SER A 24 -3.56 -1.51 -22.47
CA SER A 24 -2.28 -0.82 -22.18
C SER A 24 -2.04 -0.63 -20.68
N LEU A 25 -3.11 -0.40 -19.91
CA LEU A 25 -3.04 -0.30 -18.46
C LEU A 25 -2.73 -1.66 -17.82
N ASP A 26 -3.30 -2.73 -18.37
CA ASP A 26 -3.07 -4.09 -17.88
C ASP A 26 -1.65 -4.59 -18.21
N THR A 27 -1.09 -4.15 -19.35
CA THR A 27 0.28 -4.50 -19.76
C THR A 27 1.35 -3.90 -18.82
N ARG A 28 1.05 -2.83 -18.08
CA ARG A 28 1.95 -2.32 -17.02
C ARG A 28 2.09 -3.25 -15.81
N LYS A 29 1.21 -4.25 -15.63
CA LYS A 29 1.32 -5.26 -14.55
C LYS A 29 2.25 -6.44 -14.87
N LYS A 30 2.73 -6.58 -16.13
CA LYS A 30 3.63 -7.67 -16.53
C LYS A 30 4.90 -7.15 -17.19
N SER A 31 5.82 -6.62 -16.39
CA SER A 31 7.27 -6.80 -16.51
C SER A 31 7.97 -5.74 -15.67
N LYS A 32 8.30 -6.11 -14.44
CA LYS A 32 9.52 -5.64 -13.80
C LYS A 32 10.35 -6.88 -13.49
N GLU A 33 10.81 -7.54 -14.56
CA GLU A 33 12.06 -8.28 -14.46
C GLU A 33 13.13 -7.19 -14.22
N ARG A 34 13.55 -7.09 -12.96
CA ARG A 34 14.51 -6.10 -12.49
C ARG A 34 15.85 -6.45 -13.12
N GLU A 35 16.23 -5.76 -14.21
CA GLU A 35 17.63 -5.73 -14.62
C GLU A 35 18.42 -5.19 -13.44
N GLU A 36 19.32 -6.03 -12.92
CA GLU A 36 20.29 -5.68 -11.90
C GLU A 36 21.35 -4.79 -12.57
N ILE A 37 21.00 -3.53 -12.79
CA ILE A 37 21.95 -2.51 -13.23
C ILE A 37 22.81 -2.16 -12.02
N ASP A 38 24.05 -2.64 -12.02
CA ASP A 38 25.07 -2.32 -11.04
C ASP A 38 25.51 -0.86 -11.25
N PHE A 39 24.76 0.07 -10.64
CA PHE A 39 25.16 1.47 -10.57
C PHE A 39 26.19 1.64 -9.45
N HIS A 40 27.46 1.75 -9.81
CA HIS A 40 28.48 2.33 -8.94
C HIS A 40 28.25 3.84 -8.79
N LEU A 41 27.29 4.20 -7.94
CA LEU A 41 27.08 5.57 -7.47
C LEU A 41 28.07 5.87 -6.34
N GLU A 42 29.10 6.66 -6.61
CA GLU A 42 29.91 7.31 -5.57
C GLU A 42 29.09 8.43 -4.92
N THR A 43 28.13 8.07 -4.06
CA THR A 43 27.33 9.02 -3.30
C THR A 43 28.11 9.52 -2.09
N ALA A 44 28.35 10.84 -2.04
CA ALA A 44 28.91 11.54 -0.89
C ALA A 44 28.11 11.22 0.38
N GLN A 45 28.77 10.60 1.34
CA GLN A 45 28.21 10.09 2.60
C GLN A 45 27.54 11.17 3.48
N GLU A 46 27.76 12.45 3.18
CA GLU A 46 27.28 13.58 3.98
C GLU A 46 25.86 14.05 3.66
N LEU A 47 25.33 13.73 2.47
CA LEU A 47 23.94 14.08 2.08
C LEU A 47 22.90 13.03 2.48
N PHE A 48 23.34 11.84 2.91
CA PHE A 48 22.48 10.71 3.26
C PHE A 48 22.47 10.40 4.77
N LYS A 49 22.72 11.40 5.63
CA LYS A 49 22.74 11.22 7.09
C LYS A 49 21.37 10.98 7.75
N TYR A 50 20.34 10.67 6.97
CA TYR A 50 19.03 10.29 7.48
C TYR A 50 18.45 9.22 6.57
N LEU A 51 18.07 8.09 7.17
CA LEU A 51 17.66 6.83 6.55
C LEU A 51 18.84 5.88 6.31
N GLU A 52 19.46 5.39 7.39
CA GLU A 52 19.55 3.93 7.46
C GLU A 52 18.11 3.40 7.55
N PRO A 53 17.49 2.82 6.50
CA PRO A 53 16.72 1.64 6.79
C PRO A 53 17.79 0.63 7.18
N GLU A 54 18.06 0.51 8.47
CA GLU A 54 18.50 -0.78 8.99
C GLU A 54 17.60 -1.77 8.27
N GLN A 55 18.22 -2.62 7.45
CA GLN A 55 17.50 -3.49 6.54
C GLN A 55 16.78 -4.46 7.46
N GLU A 56 15.60 -4.05 7.95
CA GLU A 56 14.82 -4.76 8.93
C GLU A 56 14.43 -6.04 8.20
N THR A 57 15.22 -7.08 8.43
CA THR A 57 15.06 -8.41 7.85
C THR A 57 13.80 -9.13 8.37
N GLY A 58 12.97 -8.40 9.13
CA GLY A 58 11.76 -8.86 9.78
C GLY A 58 10.50 -8.27 9.15
N ASP A 59 9.39 -8.51 9.85
CA ASP A 59 8.12 -7.89 9.52
C ASP A 59 8.13 -6.46 10.08
N VAL A 60 7.64 -5.51 9.29
CA VAL A 60 7.63 -4.09 9.60
C VAL A 60 6.25 -3.52 9.31
N LEU A 61 5.69 -2.76 10.25
CA LEU A 61 4.65 -1.78 9.99
C LEU A 61 5.12 -0.46 10.60
N HIS A 62 5.38 0.52 9.75
CA HIS A 62 5.84 1.84 10.16
C HIS A 62 4.85 2.90 9.71
N LEU A 63 4.50 3.81 10.62
CA LEU A 63 3.72 5.00 10.31
C LEU A 63 4.61 6.22 10.35
N SER A 64 4.39 7.14 9.40
CA SER A 64 5.07 8.43 9.34
C SER A 64 4.04 9.55 9.16
N SER A 65 4.17 10.59 9.98
CA SER A 65 3.26 11.74 10.00
C SER A 65 3.74 12.79 9.01
N HIS A 66 2.83 13.29 8.19
CA HIS A 66 3.06 14.40 7.27
C HIS A 66 1.91 15.40 7.40
N PRO A 67 2.11 16.67 7.00
CA PRO A 67 1.03 17.65 6.94
C PRO A 67 -0.19 17.13 6.15
N GLY A 68 -1.30 16.89 6.85
CA GLY A 68 -2.58 16.46 6.28
C GLY A 68 -2.73 14.97 5.95
N TYR A 69 -1.67 14.15 6.08
CA TYR A 69 -1.75 12.72 5.82
C TYR A 69 -0.75 11.88 6.63
N ILE A 70 -1.06 10.60 6.79
CA ILE A 70 -0.17 9.60 7.37
C ILE A 70 0.23 8.63 6.27
N LEU A 71 1.53 8.40 6.13
CA LEU A 71 2.06 7.36 5.26
C LEU A 71 2.32 6.11 6.10
N ALA A 72 1.64 5.03 5.75
CA ALA A 72 1.92 3.71 6.27
C ALA A 72 2.81 2.95 5.28
N TYR A 73 3.85 2.33 5.81
CA TYR A 73 4.73 1.42 5.10
C TYR A 73 4.69 0.06 5.79
N TRP A 74 4.59 -1.01 5.02
CA TRP A 74 4.66 -2.36 5.57
C TRP A 74 5.54 -3.28 4.74
N ARG A 75 6.02 -4.32 5.43
CA ARG A 75 6.72 -5.46 4.84
C ARG A 75 6.47 -6.67 5.72
N ILE A 76 6.04 -7.78 5.12
CA ILE A 76 5.91 -9.07 5.78
C ILE A 76 6.95 -9.99 5.16
N ASN A 77 7.81 -10.58 5.99
CA ASN A 77 8.85 -11.48 5.50
C ASN A 77 8.20 -12.72 4.86
N PRO A 78 8.57 -13.10 3.62
CA PRO A 78 8.01 -14.28 2.95
C PRO A 78 8.13 -15.59 3.73
N LYS A 79 9.18 -15.75 4.55
CA LYS A 79 9.34 -16.93 5.42
C LYS A 79 8.28 -16.95 6.51
N ARG A 80 7.99 -15.80 7.12
CA ARG A 80 6.95 -15.66 8.14
C ARG A 80 5.56 -15.81 7.53
N TRP A 81 5.35 -15.30 6.32
CA TRP A 81 4.11 -15.53 5.58
C TRP A 81 3.81 -17.03 5.39
N LYS A 82 4.80 -17.82 4.93
CA LYS A 82 4.65 -19.28 4.82
C LYS A 82 4.31 -19.97 6.14
N GLN A 83 4.85 -19.47 7.26
CA GLN A 83 4.50 -19.99 8.59
C GLN A 83 3.06 -19.65 8.99
N LEU A 84 2.58 -18.46 8.61
CA LEU A 84 1.19 -18.05 8.82
C LEU A 84 0.22 -18.90 7.99
N GLU A 85 0.54 -19.15 6.72
CA GLU A 85 -0.21 -20.07 5.85
C GLU A 85 -0.28 -21.48 6.46
N ALA A 86 0.83 -22.01 6.98
CA ALA A 86 0.85 -23.31 7.63
C ALA A 86 0.02 -23.35 8.93
N LYS A 87 0.02 -22.26 9.72
CA LYS A 87 -0.65 -22.18 11.01
C LYS A 87 -2.16 -22.00 10.89
N TYR A 88 -2.59 -21.14 9.97
CA TYR A 88 -4.00 -20.73 9.87
C TYR A 88 -4.72 -21.35 8.66
N GLY A 89 -3.98 -22.02 7.77
CA GLY A 89 -4.48 -22.85 6.67
C GLY A 89 -4.13 -22.30 5.28
N PRO A 90 -4.06 -23.16 4.24
CA PRO A 90 -3.66 -22.77 2.88
C PRO A 90 -4.65 -21.85 2.15
N ASN A 91 -5.82 -21.57 2.73
CA ASN A 91 -6.82 -20.65 2.15
C ASN A 91 -6.56 -19.17 2.47
N ILE A 92 -5.48 -18.86 3.18
CA ILE A 92 -5.15 -17.51 3.59
C ILE A 92 -4.28 -16.89 2.51
N GLY A 93 -4.96 -16.30 1.52
CA GLY A 93 -4.32 -15.48 0.50
C GLY A 93 -3.94 -14.11 1.06
N VAL A 94 -3.06 -13.40 0.35
CA VAL A 94 -2.65 -12.03 0.71
C VAL A 94 -3.86 -11.11 0.87
N ASN A 95 -4.92 -11.32 0.08
CA ASN A 95 -6.19 -10.59 0.13
C ASN A 95 -6.93 -10.68 1.49
N SER A 96 -6.52 -11.56 2.39
CA SER A 96 -7.05 -11.64 3.75
C SER A 96 -6.33 -10.71 4.72
N LEU A 97 -5.23 -10.06 4.31
CA LEU A 97 -4.55 -9.07 5.13
C LEU A 97 -5.28 -7.73 5.07
N ALA A 98 -5.36 -7.07 6.22
CA ALA A 98 -5.88 -5.72 6.33
C ALA A 98 -5.06 -4.90 7.32
N ILE A 99 -4.93 -3.60 7.05
CA ILE A 99 -4.42 -2.61 7.99
C ILE A 99 -5.61 -1.95 8.66
N ARG A 100 -5.63 -1.96 9.99
CA ARG A 100 -6.55 -1.15 10.80
C ARG A 100 -5.80 0.01 11.41
N LEU A 101 -6.17 1.23 11.03
CA LEU A 101 -5.66 2.46 11.61
C LEU A 101 -6.63 2.96 12.68
N HIS A 102 -6.11 3.20 13.87
CA HIS A 102 -6.87 3.65 15.04
C HIS A 102 -6.49 5.07 15.42
N GLU A 103 -7.51 5.90 15.64
CA GLU A 103 -7.38 7.25 16.19
C GLU A 103 -7.39 7.21 17.72
N SER A 104 -6.38 7.79 18.35
CA SER A 104 -6.33 7.98 19.80
C SER A 104 -7.13 9.24 20.15
N GLY A 105 -8.31 9.05 20.74
CA GLY A 105 -9.18 10.15 21.20
C GLY A 105 -10.65 9.99 20.83
N SER A 106 -10.97 9.17 19.83
CA SER A 106 -12.34 8.77 19.49
C SER A 106 -12.42 7.25 19.52
N SER A 107 -13.33 6.71 20.34
CA SER A 107 -13.52 5.26 20.48
C SER A 107 -14.09 4.56 19.24
N SER A 108 -14.30 5.28 18.12
CA SER A 108 -15.09 4.75 17.00
C SER A 108 -14.49 4.90 15.60
N ASN A 109 -13.38 5.63 15.42
CA ASN A 109 -12.80 5.80 14.08
C ASN A 109 -11.69 4.77 13.88
N THR A 110 -12.07 3.62 13.31
CA THR A 110 -11.14 2.64 12.78
C THR A 110 -11.23 2.66 11.26
N PHE A 111 -10.13 2.96 10.58
CA PHE A 111 -10.05 2.84 9.14
C PHE A 111 -9.46 1.47 8.81
N GLU A 112 -10.19 0.68 8.03
CA GLU A 112 -9.72 -0.61 7.55
C GLU A 112 -9.38 -0.52 6.06
N LEU A 113 -8.18 -0.97 5.70
CA LEU A 113 -7.72 -1.01 4.32
C LEU A 113 -7.26 -2.45 3.99
N PRO A 114 -7.85 -3.11 2.98
CA PRO A 114 -7.37 -4.39 2.52
C PRO A 114 -5.99 -4.25 1.87
N ILE A 115 -5.14 -5.24 2.07
CA ILE A 115 -3.80 -5.30 1.52
C ILE A 115 -3.76 -6.37 0.43
N GLU A 116 -3.19 -6.02 -0.73
CA GLU A 116 -3.02 -6.95 -1.85
C GLU A 116 -1.59 -7.49 -1.98
N GLU A 117 -0.62 -6.86 -1.29
CA GLU A 117 0.81 -7.15 -1.41
C GLU A 117 1.49 -7.28 -0.03
N LEU A 118 2.46 -8.19 0.11
CA LEU A 118 3.14 -8.42 1.39
C LEU A 118 4.02 -7.25 1.83
N ASP A 119 4.38 -6.38 0.90
CA ASP A 119 5.10 -5.14 1.12
C ASP A 119 4.46 -4.02 0.32
N GLY A 120 4.46 -2.80 0.87
CA GLY A 120 3.78 -1.70 0.22
C GLY A 120 3.72 -0.43 1.03
N THR A 121 3.06 0.56 0.45
CA THR A 121 2.80 1.85 1.09
C THR A 121 1.37 2.31 0.80
N CYS A 122 0.78 3.05 1.74
CA CYS A 122 -0.51 3.70 1.53
C CYS A 122 -0.61 5.00 2.33
N TYR A 123 -1.46 5.89 1.84
CA TYR A 123 -1.69 7.20 2.43
C TYR A 123 -3.08 7.25 3.07
N PHE A 124 -3.14 7.75 4.29
CA PHE A 124 -4.38 8.02 4.99
C PHE A 124 -4.51 9.52 5.22
N LYS A 125 -5.69 10.08 4.94
CA LYS A 125 -5.97 11.45 5.36
C LYS A 125 -5.93 11.50 6.88
N SER A 126 -5.18 12.44 7.42
CA SER A 126 -5.03 12.60 8.86
C SER A 126 -5.83 13.79 9.35
N ASN A 127 -6.49 13.62 10.49
CA ASN A 127 -7.09 14.70 11.25
C ASN A 127 -6.02 15.32 12.13
N SER A 128 -6.04 16.65 12.21
CA SER A 128 -5.07 17.42 12.95
C SER A 128 -5.14 17.16 14.45
N GLN A 129 -3.97 17.15 15.10
CA GLN A 129 -3.83 17.03 16.56
C GLN A 129 -4.34 15.69 17.14
N VAL A 130 -4.37 14.63 16.33
CA VAL A 130 -4.76 13.27 16.75
C VAL A 130 -3.55 12.33 16.66
N SER A 131 -3.39 11.44 17.64
CA SER A 131 -2.41 10.36 17.56
C SER A 131 -2.99 9.16 16.84
N TYR A 132 -2.20 8.50 16.01
CA TYR A 132 -2.59 7.32 15.25
C TYR A 132 -1.66 6.15 15.55
N TYR A 133 -2.22 4.94 15.52
CA TYR A 133 -1.44 3.72 15.44
C TYR A 133 -2.13 2.73 14.51
N GLY A 134 -1.36 1.86 13.88
CA GLY A 134 -1.83 0.89 12.90
C GLY A 134 -1.61 -0.53 13.38
N ILE A 135 -2.49 -1.43 12.98
CA ILE A 135 -2.36 -2.88 13.19
C ILE A 135 -2.52 -3.56 11.84
N ILE A 136 -1.54 -4.38 11.44
CA ILE A 136 -1.75 -5.36 10.37
C ILE A 136 -2.30 -6.63 11.00
N GLY A 137 -3.36 -7.18 10.39
CA GLY A 137 -3.92 -8.45 10.81
C GLY A 137 -4.53 -9.24 9.67
N LEU A 138 -4.89 -10.49 9.98
CA LEU A 138 -5.67 -11.34 9.09
C LEU A 138 -7.15 -11.15 9.38
N GLN A 139 -7.90 -10.77 8.36
CA GLN A 139 -9.35 -10.78 8.37
C GLN A 139 -9.83 -12.18 7.99
N LYS A 140 -10.39 -12.90 8.97
CA LYS A 140 -10.96 -14.24 8.78
C LYS A 140 -12.42 -14.22 9.23
N GLU A 141 -13.33 -14.36 8.26
CA GLU A 141 -14.76 -14.29 8.50
C GLU A 141 -15.11 -12.99 9.24
N GLU A 142 -15.58 -13.09 10.49
CA GLU A 142 -15.93 -11.94 11.34
C GLU A 142 -14.82 -11.54 12.32
N ASN A 143 -13.70 -12.27 12.34
CA ASN A 143 -12.62 -12.07 13.30
C ASN A 143 -11.39 -11.45 12.66
N PHE A 144 -10.81 -10.47 13.36
CA PHE A 144 -9.53 -9.87 13.01
C PHE A 144 -8.44 -10.38 13.93
N ILE A 145 -7.43 -11.03 13.35
CA ILE A 145 -6.31 -11.60 14.08
C ILE A 145 -5.12 -10.65 13.94
N PRO A 146 -4.76 -9.87 14.98
CA PRO A 146 -3.65 -8.94 14.90
C PRO A 146 -2.33 -9.70 14.75
N LEU A 147 -1.51 -9.28 13.79
CA LEU A 147 -0.19 -9.86 13.52
C LEU A 147 0.95 -8.95 13.96
N MET A 148 0.79 -7.64 13.78
CA MET A 148 1.82 -6.65 14.03
C MET A 148 1.22 -5.28 14.32
N LEU A 149 1.87 -4.53 15.21
CA LEU A 149 1.51 -3.17 15.62
C LEU A 149 2.57 -2.19 15.10
N SER A 150 2.15 -0.99 14.71
CA SER A 150 3.04 0.09 14.30
C SER A 150 3.62 0.88 15.47
N ASN A 151 4.59 1.75 15.15
CA ASN A 151 4.88 2.90 15.99
C ASN A 151 3.66 3.86 16.02
N PRO A 152 3.37 4.50 17.17
CA PRO A 152 2.39 5.57 17.22
C PRO A 152 2.95 6.84 16.55
N VAL A 153 2.10 7.59 15.89
CA VAL A 153 2.44 8.89 15.28
C VAL A 153 1.46 9.96 15.67
N PHE A 154 1.94 11.18 15.89
CA PHE A 154 1.09 12.34 16.14
C PHE A 154 0.90 13.15 14.87
N SER A 155 -0.34 13.42 14.50
CA SER A 155 -0.65 14.26 13.35
C SER A 155 -0.45 15.73 13.69
N THR A 156 0.46 16.38 12.98
CA THR A 156 0.65 17.83 13.07
C THR A 156 -0.12 18.50 11.94
N ASP A 157 -0.84 19.58 12.26
CA ASP A 157 -1.25 20.51 11.22
C ASP A 157 0.00 20.99 10.47
N GLY A 158 -0.10 21.07 9.15
CA GLY A 158 0.87 21.78 8.34
C GLY A 158 0.83 23.27 8.68
N ALA A 159 1.37 23.64 9.84
CA ALA A 159 1.80 25.00 10.06
C ALA A 159 3.04 25.19 9.18
N GLU A 160 2.89 25.98 8.12
CA GLU A 160 4.00 26.63 7.44
C GLU A 160 4.96 27.13 8.52
N ALA A 161 6.23 26.75 8.40
CA ALA A 161 7.28 27.39 9.14
C ALA A 161 7.39 28.83 8.58
N ASP A 162 6.79 29.78 9.31
CA ASP A 162 7.09 31.21 9.16
C ASP A 162 8.54 31.52 9.59
#